data_AF-A0A2D4F7I7-F1
#
_entry.id   AF-A0A2D4F7I7-F1
#
_cell.length_a   1.000
_cell.length_b   1.000
_cell.length_c   1.000
_cell.angle_alpha   90.00
_cell.angle_beta   90.00
_cell.angle_gamma   90.00
#
_symmetry.space_group_name_H-M   'P 1'
#
loop_
_entity.id
_entity.type
_entity.pdbx_description
1 polymer ?
#
loop_
_entity_poly.entity_id
_entity_poly.type
_entity_poly.pdbx_seq_one_letter_code
_entity_poly.pdbx_strand_id
1 'polypeptide(L)'
;LECVASWLQRTPAVYCLKLARALVDDYCSLGPGSVQTLQHIFSTSPRFCCQFITAVAMLYDLSSDDLIPSPDLLEMVVSWIFEDPRLILITFLNTPIVTSPPIGFLELTPLCGLICWCVKAPLAYKRRKPPPSNGALGGKMDLLDSFDRDCQLLYSKLHLSILQVLMLLQGHLTEKNLYGRLGLVTGEQMASLVEDVRLLSDKLNPLHAAKEIELALDRLAQIMQVAMASGVLLWTRENLRTVCSGLPHNNLLQLVISGPVQPSAHAALPPGFYPPIHTPPLGYPAHAAHPVQAFMPGIAFPYRPIR
;
A
#
# COMPACT_ATOMS: atom_id res chain seq x y z
N LEU A 1 0.82 -22.75 -17.88
CA LEU A 1 0.61 -21.63 -16.96
C LEU A 1 0.35 -20.31 -17.69
N GLU A 2 1.15 -19.93 -18.70
CA GLU A 2 0.87 -18.73 -19.52
C GLU A 2 -0.53 -18.72 -20.16
N CYS A 3 -1.00 -19.85 -20.70
CA CYS A 3 -2.38 -19.95 -21.21
C CYS A 3 -3.44 -19.71 -20.13
N VAL A 4 -3.17 -20.14 -18.89
CA VAL A 4 -4.07 -19.93 -17.74
C VAL A 4 -4.05 -18.45 -17.34
N ALA A 5 -2.89 -17.80 -17.35
CA ALA A 5 -2.79 -16.36 -17.11
C ALA A 5 -3.61 -15.55 -18.13
N SER A 6 -3.51 -15.90 -19.42
CA SER A 6 -4.33 -15.26 -20.47
C SER A 6 -5.82 -15.59 -20.32
N TRP A 7 -6.15 -16.81 -19.92
CA TRP A 7 -7.53 -17.20 -19.63
C TRP A 7 -8.11 -16.39 -18.47
N LEU A 8 -7.37 -16.20 -17.37
CA LEU A 8 -7.78 -15.40 -16.20
C LEU A 8 -8.10 -13.94 -16.59
N GLN A 9 -7.30 -13.33 -17.46
CA GLN A 9 -7.53 -11.96 -17.94
C GLN A 9 -8.78 -11.80 -18.81
N ARG A 10 -9.18 -12.88 -19.50
CA ARG A 10 -10.28 -12.89 -20.48
C ARG A 10 -11.54 -13.58 -19.95
N THR A 11 -11.55 -13.93 -18.67
CA THR A 11 -12.66 -14.64 -18.03
C THR A 11 -13.28 -13.76 -16.96
N PRO A 12 -14.62 -13.75 -16.81
CA PRO A 12 -15.27 -13.05 -15.72
C PRO A 12 -14.71 -13.47 -14.36
N ALA A 13 -14.52 -12.48 -13.48
CA ALA A 13 -13.87 -12.62 -12.19
C ALA A 13 -14.46 -13.76 -11.35
N VAL A 14 -15.79 -13.97 -11.41
CA VAL A 14 -16.47 -15.05 -10.67
C VAL A 14 -15.85 -16.44 -10.90
N TYR A 15 -15.36 -16.75 -12.11
CA TYR A 15 -14.71 -18.03 -12.39
C TYR A 15 -13.24 -18.02 -11.95
N CYS A 16 -12.57 -16.89 -12.08
CA CYS A 16 -11.21 -16.68 -11.59
C CYS A 16 -11.14 -16.85 -10.06
N LEU A 17 -12.12 -16.32 -9.33
CA LEU A 17 -12.24 -16.45 -7.88
C LEU A 17 -12.50 -17.90 -7.46
N LYS A 18 -13.29 -18.66 -8.22
CA LYS A 18 -13.50 -20.10 -7.95
C LYS A 18 -12.21 -20.89 -8.12
N LEU A 19 -11.46 -20.63 -9.18
CA LEU A 19 -10.15 -21.27 -9.39
C LEU A 19 -9.16 -20.87 -8.29
N ALA A 20 -9.08 -19.58 -7.95
CA ALA A 20 -8.20 -19.10 -6.90
C ALA A 20 -8.54 -19.74 -5.55
N ARG A 21 -9.83 -19.83 -5.20
CA ARG A 21 -10.28 -20.52 -3.98
C ARG A 21 -9.86 -21.97 -3.96
N ALA A 22 -10.11 -22.72 -5.04
CA ALA A 22 -9.71 -24.13 -5.12
C ALA A 22 -8.19 -24.32 -4.92
N LEU A 23 -7.37 -23.45 -5.53
CA LEU A 23 -5.92 -23.50 -5.36
C LEU A 23 -5.48 -23.16 -3.92
N VAL A 24 -6.13 -22.18 -3.28
CA VAL A 24 -5.83 -21.84 -1.88
C VAL A 24 -6.26 -22.97 -0.94
N ASP A 25 -7.42 -23.57 -1.17
CA ASP A 25 -7.88 -24.72 -0.40
C ASP A 25 -6.89 -25.89 -0.56
N ASP A 26 -6.50 -26.21 -1.80
CA ASP A 26 -5.65 -27.36 -2.11
C ASP A 26 -4.19 -27.20 -1.67
N TYR A 27 -3.65 -25.98 -1.70
CA TYR A 27 -2.22 -25.75 -1.50
C TYR A 27 -1.87 -24.88 -0.31
N CYS A 28 -2.81 -24.12 0.25
CA CYS A 28 -2.59 -23.33 1.45
C CYS A 28 -3.36 -23.86 2.66
N SER A 29 -4.29 -24.81 2.47
CA SER A 29 -5.11 -25.37 3.57
C SER A 29 -4.91 -26.88 3.76
N LEU A 30 -4.53 -27.63 2.71
CA LEU A 30 -4.25 -29.07 2.81
C LEU A 30 -2.76 -29.34 3.11
N GLY A 31 -2.48 -29.74 4.36
CA GLY A 31 -1.25 -30.43 4.79
C GLY A 31 0.09 -29.65 4.68
N PRO A 32 1.07 -29.93 5.56
CA PRO A 32 2.37 -29.27 5.50
C PRO A 32 3.13 -29.61 4.21
N GLY A 33 3.61 -28.59 3.49
CA GLY A 33 4.48 -28.72 2.30
C GLY A 33 3.79 -28.49 0.95
N SER A 34 2.46 -28.43 0.89
CA SER A 34 1.73 -28.18 -0.37
C SER A 34 1.98 -26.77 -0.93
N VAL A 35 2.13 -25.76 -0.05
CA VAL A 35 2.45 -24.37 -0.40
C VAL A 35 3.72 -24.25 -1.26
N GLN A 36 4.71 -25.12 -1.03
CA GLN A 36 5.98 -25.12 -1.77
C GLN A 36 5.76 -25.33 -3.27
N THR A 37 4.74 -26.13 -3.63
CA THR A 37 4.37 -26.35 -5.03
C THR A 37 3.90 -25.04 -5.69
N LEU A 38 3.09 -24.25 -5.01
CA LEU A 38 2.69 -22.93 -5.51
C LEU A 38 3.89 -21.98 -5.54
N GLN A 39 4.75 -21.98 -4.52
CA GLN A 39 5.92 -21.10 -4.46
C GLN A 39 6.84 -21.26 -5.68
N HIS A 40 7.03 -22.49 -6.18
CA HIS A 40 7.80 -22.76 -7.40
C HIS A 40 7.16 -22.20 -8.69
N ILE A 41 5.88 -21.84 -8.68
CA ILE A 41 5.22 -21.26 -9.86
C ILE A 41 5.78 -19.88 -10.19
N PHE A 42 6.25 -19.12 -9.19
CA PHE A 42 6.82 -17.79 -9.39
C PHE A 42 7.94 -17.78 -10.43
N SER A 43 8.87 -18.74 -10.37
CA SER A 43 9.96 -18.86 -11.34
C SER A 43 9.52 -19.39 -12.71
N THR A 44 8.35 -20.03 -12.78
CA THR A 44 7.83 -20.67 -14.00
C THR A 44 6.91 -19.73 -14.79
N SER A 45 6.05 -18.96 -14.12
CA SER A 45 5.07 -18.07 -14.78
C SER A 45 4.71 -16.87 -13.89
N PRO A 46 5.50 -15.78 -13.93
CA PRO A 46 5.20 -14.54 -13.22
C PRO A 46 3.85 -13.92 -13.61
N ARG A 47 3.42 -14.09 -14.87
CA ARG A 47 2.10 -13.60 -15.32
C ARG A 47 0.95 -14.32 -14.63
N PHE A 48 1.05 -15.64 -14.45
CA PHE A 48 0.07 -16.39 -13.69
C PHE A 48 0.05 -15.93 -12.23
N CYS A 49 1.22 -15.78 -11.59
CA CYS A 49 1.31 -15.28 -10.21
C CYS A 49 0.64 -13.90 -10.06
N CYS A 50 0.90 -12.96 -10.97
CA CYS A 50 0.23 -11.64 -10.97
C CYS A 50 -1.31 -11.75 -11.00
N GLN A 51 -1.85 -12.59 -11.89
CA GLN A 51 -3.29 -12.82 -12.02
C GLN A 51 -3.87 -13.56 -10.81
N PHE A 52 -3.14 -14.54 -10.29
CA PHE A 52 -3.51 -15.27 -9.10
C PHE A 52 -3.58 -14.34 -7.88
N ILE A 53 -2.56 -13.51 -7.65
CA ILE A 53 -2.57 -12.48 -6.58
C ILE A 53 -3.77 -11.55 -6.77
N THR A 54 -4.08 -11.15 -8.00
CA THR A 54 -5.25 -10.28 -8.27
C THR A 54 -6.55 -10.96 -7.86
N ALA A 55 -6.71 -12.24 -8.21
CA ALA A 55 -7.88 -13.01 -7.83
C ALA A 55 -7.95 -13.25 -6.30
N VAL A 56 -6.86 -13.63 -5.62
CA VAL A 56 -6.90 -13.87 -4.17
C VAL A 56 -7.08 -12.58 -3.37
N ALA A 57 -6.50 -11.46 -3.80
CA ALA A 57 -6.68 -10.18 -3.14
C ALA A 57 -8.11 -9.63 -3.30
N MET A 58 -8.79 -9.99 -4.40
CA MET A 58 -10.22 -9.73 -4.58
C MET A 58 -11.10 -10.71 -3.77
N LEU A 59 -10.65 -11.96 -3.60
CA LEU A 59 -11.39 -13.00 -2.87
C LEU A 59 -11.40 -12.77 -1.36
N TYR A 60 -10.24 -12.44 -0.79
CA TYR A 60 -10.03 -12.29 0.66
C TYR A 60 -9.95 -10.80 1.01
N ASP A 61 -11.08 -10.11 1.06
CA ASP A 61 -11.15 -8.65 1.23
C ASP A 61 -11.17 -8.18 2.69
N LEU A 62 -11.01 -9.10 3.65
CA LEU A 62 -11.08 -8.87 5.09
C LEU A 62 -12.43 -8.31 5.59
N SER A 63 -13.50 -8.39 4.79
CA SER A 63 -14.84 -7.90 5.19
C SER A 63 -15.45 -8.73 6.33
N SER A 64 -15.18 -10.03 6.37
CA SER A 64 -15.53 -10.97 7.46
C SER A 64 -14.32 -11.80 7.88
N ASP A 65 -14.44 -12.55 8.98
CA ASP A 65 -13.33 -13.33 9.52
C ASP A 65 -12.94 -14.52 8.63
N ASP A 66 -13.90 -15.08 7.88
CA ASP A 66 -13.68 -16.14 6.87
C ASP A 66 -12.96 -15.62 5.61
N LEU A 67 -12.94 -14.30 5.43
CA LEU A 67 -12.32 -13.62 4.28
C LEU A 67 -10.98 -12.98 4.65
N ILE A 68 -10.41 -13.33 5.80
CA ILE A 68 -9.02 -13.01 6.16
C ILE A 68 -8.11 -14.04 5.47
N PRO A 69 -7.07 -13.61 4.72
CA PRO A 69 -6.11 -14.54 4.12
C PRO A 69 -5.47 -15.45 5.16
N SER A 70 -5.30 -16.74 4.83
CA SER A 70 -4.55 -17.65 5.71
C SER A 70 -3.08 -17.20 5.81
N PRO A 71 -2.39 -17.50 6.93
CA PRO A 71 -0.98 -17.14 7.10
C PRO A 71 -0.08 -17.64 5.97
N ASP A 72 -0.29 -18.88 5.51
CA ASP A 72 0.45 -19.48 4.40
C ASP A 72 0.25 -18.75 3.08
N LEU A 73 -1.00 -18.34 2.78
CA LEU A 73 -1.31 -17.53 1.60
C LEU A 73 -0.64 -16.16 1.69
N LEU A 74 -0.74 -15.51 2.86
CA LEU A 74 -0.14 -14.20 3.08
C LEU A 74 1.39 -14.26 2.94
N GLU A 75 2.04 -15.24 3.57
CA GLU A 75 3.49 -15.42 3.49
C GLU A 75 3.95 -15.64 2.05
N MET A 76 3.26 -16.50 1.29
CA MET A 76 3.57 -16.75 -0.12
C MET A 76 3.41 -15.49 -0.99
N VAL A 77 2.31 -14.75 -0.83
CA VAL A 77 2.09 -13.51 -1.60
C VAL A 77 3.16 -12.47 -1.25
N VAL A 78 3.47 -12.32 0.04
CA VAL A 78 4.48 -11.37 0.52
C VAL A 78 5.88 -11.78 0.07
N SER A 79 6.23 -13.07 0.05
CA SER A 79 7.53 -13.52 -0.43
C SER A 79 7.71 -13.22 -1.92
N TRP A 80 6.73 -13.54 -2.77
CA TRP A 80 6.78 -13.24 -4.20
C TRP A 80 6.92 -11.74 -4.51
N ILE A 81 6.12 -10.91 -3.83
CA ILE A 81 6.15 -9.45 -4.06
C ILE A 81 7.47 -8.86 -3.56
N PHE A 82 7.99 -9.36 -2.45
CA PHE A 82 9.26 -8.88 -1.90
C PHE A 82 10.46 -9.29 -2.77
N GLU A 83 10.41 -10.49 -3.37
CA GLU A 83 11.45 -10.97 -4.30
C GLU A 83 11.50 -10.16 -5.60
N ASP A 84 10.34 -9.90 -6.23
CA ASP A 84 10.26 -8.97 -7.38
C ASP A 84 8.99 -8.10 -7.30
N PRO A 85 9.10 -6.85 -6.83
CA PRO A 85 7.97 -5.92 -6.78
C PRO A 85 7.31 -5.66 -8.14
N ARG A 86 8.02 -5.85 -9.26
CA ARG A 86 7.46 -5.69 -10.62
C ARG A 86 6.49 -6.80 -10.97
N LEU A 87 6.47 -7.90 -10.22
CA LEU A 87 5.52 -9.01 -10.41
C LEU A 87 4.08 -8.49 -10.50
N ILE A 88 3.69 -7.59 -9.59
CA ILE A 88 2.32 -7.07 -9.55
C ILE A 88 2.01 -6.07 -10.66
N LEU A 89 3.01 -5.68 -11.45
CA LEU A 89 2.87 -4.80 -12.60
C LEU A 89 2.93 -5.53 -13.94
N ILE A 90 3.34 -6.80 -13.96
CA ILE A 90 3.66 -7.51 -15.21
C ILE A 90 2.48 -7.53 -16.19
N THR A 91 1.25 -7.73 -15.70
CA THR A 91 0.06 -7.70 -16.55
C THR A 91 -0.13 -6.32 -17.18
N PHE A 92 -0.15 -5.27 -16.37
CA PHE A 92 -0.25 -3.88 -16.86
C PHE A 92 0.87 -3.51 -17.85
N LEU A 93 2.11 -3.93 -17.57
CA LEU A 93 3.25 -3.62 -18.43
C LEU A 93 3.16 -4.29 -19.80
N ASN A 94 2.58 -5.49 -19.86
CA ASN A 94 2.47 -6.31 -21.08
C ASN A 94 1.12 -6.19 -21.82
N THR A 95 0.12 -5.55 -21.22
CA THR A 95 -1.21 -5.40 -21.84
C THR A 95 -1.29 -4.05 -22.57
N PRO A 96 -1.76 -4.00 -23.82
CA PRO A 96 -1.95 -2.74 -24.53
C PRO A 96 -3.07 -1.94 -23.85
N ILE A 97 -2.78 -0.68 -23.49
CA ILE A 97 -3.60 0.19 -22.60
C ILE A 97 -4.78 0.82 -23.38
N VAL A 98 -5.27 0.14 -24.41
CA VAL A 98 -6.33 0.65 -25.30
C VAL A 98 -7.71 0.47 -24.68
N THR A 99 -7.85 -0.38 -23.66
CA THR A 99 -9.13 -0.66 -22.99
C THR A 99 -8.90 -1.02 -21.52
N SER A 100 -9.58 -0.31 -20.60
CA SER A 100 -9.78 -0.82 -19.23
C SER A 100 -10.45 -2.20 -19.28
N PRO A 101 -10.18 -3.11 -18.32
CA PRO A 101 -10.86 -4.40 -18.29
C PRO A 101 -12.39 -4.17 -18.22
N PRO A 102 -13.20 -5.02 -18.88
CA PRO A 102 -14.64 -4.91 -18.79
C PRO A 102 -15.12 -5.09 -17.33
N ILE A 103 -16.28 -4.52 -17.02
CA ILE A 103 -16.89 -4.66 -15.69
C ILE A 103 -17.06 -6.16 -15.37
N GLY A 104 -16.65 -6.54 -14.16
CA GLY A 104 -16.75 -7.93 -13.68
C GLY A 104 -15.59 -8.83 -14.10
N PHE A 105 -14.49 -8.29 -14.60
CA PHE A 105 -13.23 -8.99 -14.88
C PHE A 105 -12.16 -8.64 -13.84
N LEU A 106 -11.06 -9.39 -13.82
CA LEU A 106 -9.93 -9.07 -12.94
C LEU A 106 -9.27 -7.76 -13.35
N GLU A 107 -8.78 -7.03 -12.35
CA GLU A 107 -7.99 -5.83 -12.54
C GLU A 107 -6.64 -6.13 -13.23
N LEU A 108 -6.05 -5.12 -13.87
CA LEU A 108 -4.74 -5.25 -14.52
C LEU A 108 -3.59 -5.43 -13.51
N THR A 109 -3.81 -5.11 -12.24
CA THR A 109 -2.84 -5.25 -11.16
C THR A 109 -3.57 -5.67 -9.88
N PRO A 110 -2.93 -6.43 -8.97
CA PRO A 110 -3.49 -6.73 -7.67
C PRO A 110 -3.42 -5.53 -6.69
N LEU A 111 -2.90 -4.38 -7.12
CA LEU A 111 -2.52 -3.27 -6.27
C LEU A 111 -3.67 -2.80 -5.36
N CYS A 112 -4.88 -2.67 -5.90
CA CYS A 112 -6.05 -2.26 -5.12
C CYS A 112 -6.38 -3.25 -4.00
N GLY A 113 -6.41 -4.56 -4.30
CA GLY A 113 -6.69 -5.59 -3.30
C GLY A 113 -5.59 -5.68 -2.24
N LEU A 114 -4.33 -5.52 -2.62
CA LEU A 114 -3.21 -5.54 -1.67
C LEU A 114 -3.17 -4.27 -0.79
N ILE A 115 -3.55 -3.12 -1.33
CA ILE A 115 -3.78 -1.89 -0.54
C ILE A 115 -4.87 -2.15 0.51
N CYS A 116 -5.98 -2.77 0.09
CA CYS A 116 -7.08 -3.16 0.97
C CYS A 116 -6.58 -4.08 2.11
N TRP A 117 -5.74 -5.06 1.81
CA TRP A 117 -5.08 -5.92 2.80
C TRP A 117 -4.26 -5.12 3.82
N CYS A 118 -3.35 -4.27 3.34
CA CYS A 118 -2.48 -3.47 4.21
C CYS A 118 -3.28 -2.57 5.16
N VAL A 119 -4.32 -1.91 4.66
CA VAL A 119 -5.11 -0.93 5.42
C VAL A 119 -6.08 -1.61 6.39
N LYS A 120 -6.82 -2.65 5.96
CA LYS A 120 -7.85 -3.29 6.79
C LYS A 120 -7.30 -4.30 7.80
N ALA A 121 -6.12 -4.86 7.56
CA ALA A 121 -5.57 -5.93 8.42
C ALA A 121 -5.53 -5.60 9.92
N PRO A 122 -5.05 -4.42 10.38
CA PRO A 122 -5.07 -4.08 11.81
C PRO A 122 -6.48 -4.16 12.42
N LEU A 123 -7.49 -3.67 11.69
CA LEU A 123 -8.89 -3.65 12.16
C LEU A 123 -9.53 -5.04 12.12
N ALA A 124 -9.28 -5.81 11.07
CA ALA A 124 -9.84 -7.15 10.89
C ALA A 124 -9.32 -8.12 11.96
N TYR A 125 -8.01 -8.10 12.26
CA TYR A 125 -7.43 -8.92 13.32
C TYR A 125 -7.91 -8.48 14.71
N LYS A 126 -8.12 -7.18 14.92
CA LYS A 126 -8.70 -6.69 16.17
C LYS A 126 -10.14 -7.16 16.37
N ARG A 127 -10.94 -7.14 15.31
CA ARG A 127 -12.31 -7.65 15.30
C ARG A 127 -12.37 -9.13 15.67
N ARG A 128 -11.42 -9.93 15.16
CA ARG A 128 -11.33 -11.37 15.43
C ARG A 128 -10.99 -11.69 16.89
N LYS A 129 -10.28 -10.79 17.61
CA LYS A 129 -9.90 -11.02 19.01
C LYS A 129 -11.12 -10.83 19.94
N PRO A 130 -11.47 -11.82 20.78
CA PRO A 130 -12.47 -11.62 21.81
C PRO A 130 -12.01 -10.55 22.82
N PRO A 131 -12.93 -9.79 23.42
CA PRO A 131 -12.57 -8.83 24.46
C PRO A 131 -11.87 -9.54 25.62
N PRO A 132 -10.90 -8.89 26.29
CA PRO A 132 -10.18 -9.51 27.40
C PRO A 132 -11.18 -9.83 28.53
N SER A 133 -11.53 -11.11 28.68
CA SER A 133 -12.24 -11.62 29.84
C SER A 133 -11.25 -11.74 31.00
N ASN A 134 -11.58 -11.18 32.17
CA ASN A 134 -10.75 -11.14 33.39
C ASN A 134 -10.43 -12.51 34.04
N GLY A 135 -10.45 -13.61 33.29
CA GLY A 135 -10.00 -14.91 33.78
C GLY A 135 -10.28 -16.04 32.82
N ALA A 136 -9.33 -16.38 31.94
CA ALA A 136 -9.22 -17.74 31.36
C ALA A 136 -7.86 -17.94 30.65
N LEU A 137 -7.13 -18.97 31.13
CA LEU A 137 -6.04 -19.75 30.52
C LEU A 137 -5.07 -19.07 29.52
N GLY A 138 -3.92 -18.63 30.04
CA GLY A 138 -2.82 -18.01 29.30
C GLY A 138 -2.14 -18.84 28.20
N GLY A 139 -2.36 -20.16 28.12
CA GLY A 139 -1.64 -21.00 27.15
C GLY A 139 -2.06 -20.85 25.68
N LYS A 140 -3.35 -20.55 25.40
CA LYS A 140 -3.87 -20.43 24.02
C LYS A 140 -3.81 -18.98 23.50
N MET A 141 -3.82 -18.02 24.42
CA MET A 141 -3.68 -16.59 24.14
C MET A 141 -2.27 -16.26 23.64
N ASP A 142 -1.23 -16.83 24.26
CA ASP A 142 0.18 -16.55 23.90
C ASP A 142 0.54 -17.05 22.49
N LEU A 143 0.03 -18.22 22.09
CA LEU A 143 0.23 -18.74 20.73
C LEU A 143 -0.51 -17.89 19.70
N LEU A 144 -1.79 -17.56 19.93
CA LEU A 144 -2.56 -16.70 19.03
C LEU A 144 -1.92 -15.31 18.88
N ASP A 145 -1.41 -14.75 19.98
CA ASP A 145 -0.74 -13.44 19.94
C ASP A 145 0.60 -13.51 19.20
N SER A 146 1.36 -14.61 19.32
CA SER A 146 2.57 -14.83 18.51
C SER A 146 2.26 -14.93 17.02
N PHE A 147 1.28 -15.75 16.63
CA PHE A 147 0.84 -15.90 15.24
C PHE A 147 0.34 -14.58 14.64
N ASP A 148 -0.38 -13.79 15.43
CA ASP A 148 -0.83 -12.48 15.02
C ASP A 148 0.34 -11.53 14.81
N ARG A 149 1.38 -11.57 15.67
CA ARG A 149 2.58 -10.74 15.47
C ARG A 149 3.32 -11.09 14.18
N ASP A 150 3.43 -12.36 13.83
CA ASP A 150 4.06 -12.78 12.57
C ASP A 150 3.27 -12.29 11.35
N CYS A 151 1.93 -12.39 11.41
CA CYS A 151 1.06 -11.82 10.37
C CYS A 151 1.20 -10.30 10.27
N GLN A 152 1.27 -9.57 11.41
CA GLN A 152 1.47 -8.12 11.41
C GLN A 152 2.81 -7.70 10.79
N LEU A 153 3.87 -8.51 10.98
CA LEU A 153 5.15 -8.29 10.32
C LEU A 153 5.03 -8.47 8.80
N LEU A 154 4.33 -9.52 8.35
CA LEU A 154 4.06 -9.75 6.92
C LEU A 154 3.27 -8.59 6.30
N TYR A 155 2.22 -8.08 6.95
CA TYR A 155 1.48 -6.92 6.44
C TYR A 155 2.32 -5.63 6.43
N SER A 156 3.24 -5.47 7.37
CA SER A 156 4.15 -4.32 7.39
C SER A 156 5.16 -4.39 6.24
N LYS A 157 5.68 -5.60 5.97
CA LYS A 157 6.54 -5.89 4.81
C LYS A 157 5.79 -5.67 3.50
N LEU A 158 4.54 -6.15 3.41
CA LEU A 158 3.67 -5.92 2.26
C LEU A 158 3.44 -4.43 2.04
N HIS A 159 3.07 -3.68 3.09
CA HIS A 159 2.83 -2.24 3.01
C HIS A 159 4.04 -1.49 2.45
N LEU A 160 5.25 -1.81 2.94
CA LEU A 160 6.47 -1.24 2.40
C LEU A 160 6.67 -1.56 0.92
N SER A 161 6.47 -2.82 0.51
CA SER A 161 6.54 -3.22 -0.89
C SER A 161 5.52 -2.50 -1.76
N ILE A 162 4.29 -2.28 -1.27
CA ILE A 162 3.27 -1.51 -1.98
C ILE A 162 3.69 -0.07 -2.18
N LEU A 163 4.22 0.60 -1.14
CA LEU A 163 4.75 1.97 -1.29
C LEU A 163 5.89 2.03 -2.33
N GLN A 164 6.80 1.05 -2.33
CA GLN A 164 7.87 0.95 -3.33
C GLN A 164 7.32 0.75 -4.74
N VAL A 165 6.31 -0.09 -4.92
CA VAL A 165 5.65 -0.29 -6.22
C VAL A 165 4.97 0.97 -6.71
N LEU A 166 4.28 1.71 -5.82
CA LEU A 166 3.67 2.99 -6.17
C LEU A 166 4.72 3.98 -6.67
N MET A 167 5.89 4.05 -6.02
CA MET A 167 7.00 4.90 -6.48
C MET A 167 7.54 4.44 -7.84
N LEU A 168 7.70 3.13 -8.05
CA LEU A 168 8.15 2.57 -9.33
C LEU A 168 7.18 2.85 -10.47
N LEU A 169 5.88 2.79 -10.20
CA LEU A 169 4.81 3.04 -11.17
C LEU A 169 4.90 4.44 -11.79
N GLN A 170 5.36 5.45 -11.04
CA GLN A 170 5.56 6.79 -11.56
C GLN A 170 6.47 6.79 -12.81
N GLY A 171 7.58 6.04 -12.74
CA GLY A 171 8.52 5.91 -13.87
C GLY A 171 7.85 5.28 -15.08
N HIS A 172 7.20 4.12 -14.89
CA HIS A 172 6.51 3.41 -15.97
C HIS A 172 5.34 4.20 -16.59
N LEU A 173 4.57 4.91 -15.78
CA LEU A 173 3.50 5.78 -16.26
C LEU A 173 4.06 6.95 -17.07
N THR A 174 5.21 7.50 -16.66
CA THR A 174 5.89 8.58 -17.40
C THR A 174 6.41 8.08 -18.75
N GLU A 175 7.12 6.95 -18.76
CA GLU A 175 7.65 6.32 -19.99
C GLU A 175 6.54 6.01 -21.01
N LYS A 176 5.37 5.57 -20.52
CA LYS A 176 4.21 5.27 -21.37
C LYS A 176 3.33 6.49 -21.69
N ASN A 177 3.67 7.71 -21.26
CA ASN A 177 2.86 8.92 -21.41
C ASN A 177 1.45 8.82 -20.77
N LEU A 178 1.34 8.10 -19.67
CA LEU A 178 0.11 7.84 -18.91
C LEU A 178 0.08 8.52 -17.54
N TYR A 179 1.18 9.15 -17.12
CA TYR A 179 1.24 9.87 -15.86
C TYR A 179 0.15 10.94 -15.78
N GLY A 180 -0.68 10.89 -14.74
CA GLY A 180 -1.84 11.78 -14.57
C GLY A 180 -3.02 11.52 -15.51
N ARG A 181 -2.95 10.48 -16.36
CA ARG A 181 -4.00 10.15 -17.35
C ARG A 181 -4.66 8.79 -17.08
N LEU A 182 -3.92 7.85 -16.49
CA LEU A 182 -4.43 6.53 -16.12
C LEU A 182 -4.29 6.32 -14.61
N GLY A 183 -5.43 6.29 -13.90
CA GLY A 183 -5.47 5.86 -12.51
C GLY A 183 -5.55 4.35 -12.43
N LEU A 184 -4.47 3.68 -12.01
CA LEU A 184 -4.47 2.24 -11.76
C LEU A 184 -5.22 1.87 -10.47
N VAL A 185 -5.38 2.83 -9.56
CA VAL A 185 -6.30 2.73 -8.42
C VAL A 185 -7.39 3.77 -8.66
N THR A 186 -8.62 3.30 -8.86
CA THR A 186 -9.74 4.20 -9.14
C THR A 186 -10.19 4.95 -7.89
N GLY A 187 -10.79 6.12 -8.08
CA GLY A 187 -11.37 6.87 -6.98
C GLY A 187 -12.49 6.12 -6.26
N GLU A 188 -13.29 5.35 -6.99
CA GLU A 188 -14.38 4.54 -6.42
C GLU A 188 -13.84 3.44 -5.49
N GLN A 189 -12.80 2.73 -5.93
CA GLN A 189 -12.13 1.72 -5.11
C GLN A 189 -11.55 2.32 -3.81
N MET A 190 -10.87 3.45 -3.92
CA MET A 190 -10.30 4.11 -2.74
C MET A 190 -11.37 4.69 -1.81
N ALA A 191 -12.47 5.23 -2.35
CA ALA A 191 -13.60 5.69 -1.54
C ALA A 191 -14.30 4.52 -0.82
N SER A 192 -14.47 3.38 -1.49
CA SER A 192 -14.98 2.16 -0.86
C SER A 192 -14.09 1.69 0.29
N LEU A 193 -12.77 1.75 0.12
CA LEU A 193 -11.83 1.39 1.19
C LEU A 193 -11.92 2.35 2.39
N VAL A 194 -12.05 3.65 2.15
CA VAL A 194 -12.24 4.66 3.21
C VAL A 194 -13.51 4.38 4.00
N GLU A 195 -14.61 4.08 3.31
CA GLU A 195 -15.88 3.74 3.94
C GLU A 195 -15.79 2.43 4.74
N ASP A 196 -15.12 1.40 4.21
CA ASP A 196 -14.86 0.16 4.94
C ASP A 196 -14.07 0.42 6.23
N VAL A 197 -13.02 1.25 6.18
CA VAL A 197 -12.23 1.63 7.35
C VAL A 197 -13.10 2.34 8.37
N ARG A 198 -13.93 3.30 7.94
CA ARG A 198 -14.88 4.01 8.81
C ARG A 198 -15.81 3.04 9.52
N LEU A 199 -16.49 2.17 8.77
CA LEU A 199 -17.43 1.19 9.31
C LEU A 199 -16.77 0.18 10.25
N LEU A 200 -15.53 -0.24 9.96
CA LEU A 200 -14.77 -1.11 10.86
C LEU A 200 -14.33 -0.39 12.12
N SER A 201 -13.87 0.86 12.02
CA SER A 201 -13.51 1.69 13.18
C SER A 201 -14.71 1.95 14.08
N ASP A 202 -15.89 2.26 13.53
CA ASP A 202 -17.12 2.51 14.29
C ASP A 202 -17.61 1.28 15.06
N LYS A 203 -17.40 0.08 14.49
CA LYS A 203 -17.76 -1.19 15.15
C LYS A 203 -16.81 -1.58 16.27
N LEU A 204 -15.58 -1.07 16.26
CA LEU A 204 -14.56 -1.39 17.25
C LEU A 204 -14.66 -0.42 18.44
N ASN A 205 -14.50 -0.92 19.66
CA ASN A 205 -14.44 -0.05 20.84
C ASN A 205 -13.14 0.79 20.79
N PRO A 206 -13.22 2.14 20.71
CA PRO A 206 -12.03 2.99 20.58
C PRO A 206 -11.03 2.84 21.73
N LEU A 207 -11.51 2.53 22.94
CA LEU A 207 -10.65 2.34 24.11
C LEU A 207 -9.73 1.13 24.00
N HIS A 208 -10.07 0.16 23.16
CA HIS A 208 -9.33 -1.08 23.00
C HIS A 208 -8.67 -1.22 21.64
N ALA A 209 -9.13 -0.48 20.63
CA ALA A 209 -8.66 -0.58 19.25
C ALA A 209 -7.89 0.67 18.76
N ALA A 210 -7.57 1.62 19.64
CA ALA A 210 -6.94 2.88 19.26
C ALA A 210 -5.66 2.69 18.42
N LYS A 211 -4.78 1.75 18.80
CA LYS A 211 -3.52 1.49 18.09
C LYS A 211 -3.76 0.92 16.71
N GLU A 212 -4.72 0.02 16.58
CA GLU A 212 -5.07 -0.64 15.32
C GLU A 212 -5.77 0.33 14.37
N ILE A 213 -6.63 1.22 14.90
CA ILE A 213 -7.25 2.33 14.15
C ILE A 213 -6.19 3.32 13.68
N GLU A 214 -5.28 3.74 14.56
CA GLU A 214 -4.18 4.64 14.21
C GLU A 214 -3.30 4.05 13.10
N LEU A 215 -2.89 2.78 13.23
CA LEU A 215 -2.09 2.09 12.22
C LEU A 215 -2.80 1.95 10.87
N ALA A 216 -4.10 1.64 10.87
CA ALA A 216 -4.89 1.55 9.65
C ALA A 216 -4.97 2.91 8.92
N LEU A 217 -5.23 3.98 9.68
CA LEU A 217 -5.31 5.34 9.14
C LEU A 217 -3.94 5.86 8.66
N ASP A 218 -2.85 5.52 9.36
CA ASP A 218 -1.49 5.85 8.92
C ASP A 218 -1.16 5.17 7.59
N ARG A 219 -1.46 3.86 7.46
CA ARG A 219 -1.24 3.13 6.20
C ARG A 219 -2.07 3.71 5.06
N LEU A 220 -3.35 4.03 5.32
CA LEU A 220 -4.23 4.67 4.35
C LEU A 220 -3.68 6.03 3.89
N ALA A 221 -3.27 6.88 4.83
CA ALA A 221 -2.72 8.20 4.55
C ALA A 221 -1.44 8.12 3.70
N GLN A 222 -0.51 7.23 4.07
CA GLN A 222 0.73 7.01 3.31
C GLN A 222 0.43 6.52 1.89
N ILE A 223 -0.44 5.52 1.73
CA ILE A 223 -0.81 4.99 0.42
C ILE A 223 -1.47 6.07 -0.44
N MET A 224 -2.43 6.82 0.10
CA MET A 224 -3.07 7.92 -0.64
C MET A 224 -2.06 8.96 -1.09
N GLN A 225 -1.18 9.41 -0.18
CA GLN A 225 -0.16 10.41 -0.48
C GLN A 225 0.77 9.94 -1.60
N VAL A 226 1.30 8.73 -1.49
CA VAL A 226 2.25 8.18 -2.48
C VAL A 226 1.52 7.87 -3.79
N ALA A 227 0.33 7.28 -3.77
CA ALA A 227 -0.44 6.99 -4.98
C ALA A 227 -0.81 8.26 -5.76
N MET A 228 -1.18 9.34 -5.06
CA MET A 228 -1.44 10.64 -5.69
C MET A 228 -0.16 11.25 -6.29
N ALA A 229 0.94 11.25 -5.53
CA ALA A 229 2.23 11.78 -6.02
C ALA A 229 2.75 10.99 -7.24
N SER A 230 2.55 9.67 -7.25
CA SER A 230 2.95 8.79 -8.35
C SER A 230 2.01 8.82 -9.55
N GLY A 231 0.90 9.58 -9.51
CA GLY A 231 -0.10 9.62 -10.58
C GLY A 231 -0.92 8.33 -10.73
N VAL A 232 -0.87 7.44 -9.73
CA VAL A 232 -1.60 6.16 -9.68
C VAL A 232 -3.05 6.37 -9.24
N LEU A 233 -3.30 7.36 -8.39
CA LEU A 233 -4.62 7.79 -7.93
C LEU A 233 -4.85 9.24 -8.38
N LEU A 234 -5.85 9.45 -9.24
CA LEU A 234 -6.13 10.76 -9.86
C LEU A 234 -7.02 11.67 -8.98
N TRP A 235 -6.80 11.68 -7.68
CA TRP A 235 -7.54 12.52 -6.74
C TRP A 235 -6.91 13.89 -6.56
N THR A 236 -7.77 14.87 -6.30
CA THR A 236 -7.37 16.18 -5.79
C THR A 236 -7.44 16.20 -4.26
N ARG A 237 -6.92 17.27 -3.67
CA ARG A 237 -7.06 17.51 -2.21
C ARG A 237 -8.51 17.69 -1.79
N GLU A 238 -9.36 18.18 -2.67
CA GLU A 238 -10.79 18.30 -2.39
C GLU A 238 -11.43 16.93 -2.26
N ASN A 239 -11.11 16.00 -3.18
CA ASN A 239 -11.57 14.61 -3.07
C ASN A 239 -11.16 13.96 -1.75
N LEU A 240 -9.90 14.17 -1.31
CA LEU A 240 -9.44 13.69 0.00
C LEU A 240 -10.28 14.26 1.14
N ARG A 241 -10.50 15.58 1.15
CA ARG A 241 -11.27 16.24 2.21
C ARG A 241 -12.71 15.73 2.26
N THR A 242 -13.35 15.53 1.11
CA THR A 242 -14.72 15.04 1.04
C THR A 242 -14.85 13.58 1.44
N VAL A 243 -13.92 12.73 1.01
CA VAL A 243 -14.01 11.28 1.24
C VAL A 243 -13.56 10.92 2.66
N CYS A 244 -12.54 11.59 3.19
CA CYS A 244 -11.99 11.31 4.51
C CYS A 244 -12.67 12.05 5.66
N SER A 245 -13.69 12.90 5.41
CA SER A 245 -14.30 13.73 6.45
C SER A 245 -14.97 12.93 7.58
N GLY A 246 -15.38 11.70 7.30
CA GLY A 246 -16.03 10.81 8.27
C GLY A 246 -15.07 9.90 9.04
N LEU A 247 -13.76 9.98 8.80
CA LEU A 247 -12.78 9.12 9.47
C LEU A 247 -12.41 9.66 10.86
N PRO A 248 -11.99 8.78 11.80
CA PRO A 248 -11.44 9.20 13.08
C PRO A 248 -10.22 10.12 12.91
N HIS A 249 -9.96 10.95 13.92
CA HIS A 249 -8.81 11.86 13.89
C HIS A 249 -7.50 11.07 13.83
N ASN A 250 -6.66 11.39 12.85
CA ASN A 250 -5.30 10.84 12.70
C ASN A 250 -4.36 11.94 12.19
N ASN A 251 -3.23 12.13 12.86
CA ASN A 251 -2.32 13.24 12.59
C ASN A 251 -1.73 13.18 11.17
N LEU A 252 -1.32 11.99 10.72
CA LEU A 252 -0.73 11.82 9.40
C LEU A 252 -1.74 12.09 8.30
N LEU A 253 -2.96 11.56 8.43
CA LEU A 253 -4.05 11.80 7.49
C LEU A 253 -4.40 13.29 7.41
N GLN A 254 -4.46 13.99 8.54
CA GLN A 254 -4.71 15.44 8.55
C GLN A 254 -3.59 16.23 7.84
N LEU A 255 -2.33 15.81 7.99
CA LEU A 255 -1.21 16.40 7.24
C LEU A 255 -1.36 16.15 5.73
N VAL A 256 -1.73 14.93 5.33
CA VAL A 256 -1.95 14.57 3.92
C VAL A 256 -3.09 15.38 3.31
N ILE A 257 -4.21 15.52 4.01
CA ILE A 257 -5.37 16.32 3.58
C ILE A 257 -5.00 17.80 3.46
N SER A 258 -4.34 18.36 4.47
CA SER A 258 -3.97 19.78 4.53
C SER A 258 -2.94 20.16 3.46
N GLY A 259 -2.01 19.25 3.17
CA GLY A 259 -0.95 19.46 2.19
C GLY A 259 0.26 20.23 2.70
N PRO A 260 1.27 20.44 1.84
CA PRO A 260 2.43 21.21 2.22
C PRO A 260 1.97 22.61 2.62
N VAL A 261 2.46 23.07 3.77
CA VAL A 261 2.26 24.45 4.22
C VAL A 261 2.83 25.34 3.12
N GLN A 262 1.96 26.01 2.35
CA GLN A 262 2.41 27.04 1.44
C GLN A 262 3.08 28.12 2.30
N PRO A 263 4.33 28.51 2.04
CA PRO A 263 4.88 29.70 2.67
C PRO A 263 3.96 30.86 2.28
N SER A 264 3.31 31.46 3.28
CA SER A 264 2.45 32.62 3.09
C SER A 264 3.17 33.65 2.22
N ALA A 265 2.52 34.18 1.19
CA ALA A 265 3.08 35.22 0.31
C ALA A 265 3.58 36.47 1.07
N HIS A 266 3.20 36.64 2.34
CA HIS A 266 3.68 37.69 3.22
C HIS A 266 5.10 37.49 3.79
N ALA A 267 5.76 36.36 3.51
CA ALA A 267 7.14 36.08 3.96
C ALA A 267 8.22 36.32 2.88
N ALA A 268 7.85 36.77 1.68
CA ALA A 268 8.81 37.25 0.70
C ALA A 268 9.19 38.70 1.03
N LEU A 269 10.01 38.89 2.07
CA LEU A 269 10.76 40.14 2.21
C LEU A 269 11.72 40.26 1.01
N PRO A 270 11.84 41.43 0.36
CA PRO A 270 12.81 41.63 -0.71
C PRO A 270 14.22 41.30 -0.18
N PRO A 271 15.11 40.72 -1.02
CA PRO A 271 16.47 40.38 -0.59
C PRO A 271 17.18 41.67 -0.15
N GLY A 272 17.37 41.84 1.16
CA GLY A 272 17.99 43.04 1.73
C GLY A 272 17.43 43.54 3.06
N PHE A 273 16.31 43.01 3.56
CA PHE A 273 15.76 43.42 4.87
C PHE A 273 15.72 42.24 5.85
N TYR A 274 16.82 42.04 6.58
CA TYR A 274 16.79 41.35 7.88
C TYR A 274 16.85 42.40 8.99
N PRO A 275 15.88 42.45 9.92
CA PRO A 275 16.03 43.24 11.13
C PRO A 275 17.07 42.58 12.05
N PRO A 276 17.91 43.35 12.75
CA PRO A 276 18.95 42.79 13.61
C PRO A 276 18.33 42.21 14.87
N ILE A 277 18.27 40.88 14.95
CA ILE A 277 17.90 40.16 16.17
C ILE A 277 19.17 39.94 16.99
N HIS A 278 19.25 40.65 18.11
CA HIS A 278 20.15 40.50 19.26
C HIS A 278 21.65 40.70 19.03
N THR A 279 22.14 41.87 19.48
CA THR A 279 23.52 42.13 19.88
C THR A 279 23.95 41.18 21.01
N PRO A 280 25.06 40.42 20.87
CA PRO A 280 25.67 39.71 21.99
C PRO A 280 26.46 40.69 22.89
N PRO A 281 26.66 40.39 24.19
CA PRO A 281 27.42 41.26 25.08
C PRO A 281 28.91 41.28 24.70
N LEU A 282 29.53 42.44 24.87
CA LEU A 282 30.96 42.71 24.68
C LEU A 282 31.85 41.72 25.45
N GLY A 283 32.73 41.05 24.72
CA GLY A 283 33.88 40.33 25.28
C GLY A 283 34.12 39.01 24.57
N TYR A 284 35.06 39.00 23.61
CA TYR A 284 35.98 37.93 23.18
C TYR A 284 36.29 38.07 21.67
N PRO A 285 37.56 37.87 21.26
CA PRO A 285 38.07 38.33 19.97
C PRO A 285 37.66 37.46 18.79
N ALA A 286 37.60 38.10 17.62
CA ALA A 286 37.21 37.54 16.34
C ALA A 286 38.16 36.45 15.84
N HIS A 287 37.62 35.29 15.47
CA HIS A 287 38.29 34.33 14.60
C HIS A 287 37.62 34.30 13.23
N ALA A 288 38.47 34.23 12.20
CA ALA A 288 38.20 34.51 10.81
C ALA A 288 37.16 33.58 10.16
N ALA A 289 36.39 34.16 9.23
CA ALA A 289 35.42 33.49 8.38
C ALA A 289 36.07 32.40 7.50
N HIS A 290 35.43 31.23 7.44
CA HIS A 290 35.66 30.24 6.39
C HIS A 290 34.72 30.54 5.20
N PRO A 291 35.20 30.50 3.94
CA PRO A 291 34.39 30.81 2.79
C PRO A 291 33.42 29.66 2.45
N VAL A 292 32.18 30.05 2.13
CA VAL A 292 31.11 29.21 1.62
C VAL A 292 31.47 28.73 0.20
N GLN A 293 31.58 27.42 -0.01
CA GLN A 293 31.70 26.83 -1.35
C GLN A 293 30.34 26.82 -2.05
N ALA A 294 30.28 27.45 -3.21
CA ALA A 294 29.15 27.44 -4.12
C ALA A 294 29.01 26.04 -4.78
N PHE A 295 27.79 25.49 -4.75
CA PHE A 295 27.46 24.21 -5.38
C PHE A 295 27.08 24.45 -6.85
N MET A 296 27.87 23.89 -7.79
CA MET A 296 27.61 23.89 -9.24
C MET A 296 26.72 22.69 -9.63
N PRO A 297 25.74 22.84 -10.55
CA PRO A 297 24.94 21.73 -11.04
C PRO A 297 25.59 21.09 -12.28
N GLY A 298 25.67 19.76 -12.29
CA GLY A 298 25.82 19.01 -13.54
C GLY A 298 26.87 17.90 -13.49
N ILE A 299 26.41 16.65 -13.28
CA ILE A 299 27.05 15.46 -13.85
C ILE A 299 25.93 14.48 -14.24
N ALA A 300 25.84 14.21 -15.54
CA ALA A 300 25.02 13.16 -16.13
C ALA A 300 25.65 11.78 -15.85
N PHE A 301 24.83 10.80 -15.49
CA PHE A 301 25.27 9.40 -15.34
C PHE A 301 25.07 8.63 -16.65
N PRO A 302 26.09 7.89 -17.14
CA PRO A 302 25.94 7.06 -18.32
C PRO A 302 25.26 5.72 -17.99
N TYR A 303 24.27 5.39 -18.80
CA TYR A 303 23.55 4.12 -18.84
C TYR A 303 24.47 3.00 -19.34
N ARG A 304 24.46 1.83 -18.68
CA ARG A 304 25.03 0.57 -19.23
C ARG A 304 23.93 -0.49 -19.32
N PRO A 305 23.68 -1.06 -20.52
CA PRO A 305 22.78 -2.19 -20.67
C PRO A 305 23.50 -3.50 -20.29
N ILE A 306 22.81 -4.37 -19.57
CA ILE A 306 23.25 -5.74 -19.28
C ILE A 306 22.65 -6.65 -20.37
N ARG A 307 23.52 -7.44 -21.01
CA ARG A 307 23.16 -8.54 -21.91
C ARG A 307 22.77 -9.79 -21.12
#